data_AF-A0A9W7ZPW5-F1
#
_entry.id   AF-A0A9W7ZPW5-F1
#
_cell.length_a   1.000
_cell.length_b   1.000
_cell.length_c   1.000
_cell.angle_alpha   90.00
_cell.angle_beta   90.00
_cell.angle_gamma   90.00
#
_symmetry.space_group_name_H-M   'P 1'
#
loop_
_entity.id
_entity.type
_entity.pdbx_description
1 polymer ?
#
loop_
_entity_poly.entity_id
_entity_poly.type
_entity_poly.pdbx_seq_one_letter_code
_entity_poly.pdbx_strand_id
1 'polypeptide(L)'
;MSSDSRPSTPTSTASQQVQPAAAPSSSAGKGIPLGDNLLLVNDLLVCATHRQQHCEPCDVDFRDQNLMTKNLEANQGRLPPPHPQMGQAVHQLKTDGNTAYRAKEYEVALKKYSDALRISQQRPVWDPAGLIVEELSVLLNNRAACLLELDQPRAALADAEIVTRIKHTWAKGHFRKGRALYGLHRYREAAHAFELGVALDNEAAEMKSYLKKTLQLV
;
A
#
# COMPACT_ATOMS: atom_id res chain seq x y z
N MET A 1 -10.52 72.23 18.88
CA MET A 1 -11.00 71.12 19.71
C MET A 1 -10.11 69.93 19.40
N SER A 2 -8.89 69.98 19.94
CA SER A 2 -8.46 69.20 21.13
C SER A 2 -8.09 67.78 20.65
N SER A 3 -6.82 67.55 20.31
CA SER A 3 -5.76 67.02 21.20
C SER A 3 -5.98 65.52 21.40
N ASP A 4 -5.03 64.58 21.25
CA ASP A 4 -3.62 64.53 21.63
C ASP A 4 -3.04 63.26 20.96
N SER A 5 -1.90 63.36 20.27
CA SER A 5 -0.56 63.02 20.76
C SER A 5 -0.17 61.53 20.67
N ARG A 6 0.76 61.25 19.73
CA ARG A 6 1.74 60.15 19.84
C ARG A 6 2.70 60.46 21.02
N PRO A 7 3.29 59.46 21.73
CA PRO A 7 4.60 58.94 21.28
C PRO A 7 4.96 57.46 21.65
N SER A 8 5.85 56.90 20.81
CA SER A 8 7.06 56.10 21.12
C SER A 8 7.04 54.74 21.85
N THR A 9 7.40 53.68 21.08
CA THR A 9 8.34 52.52 21.25
C THR A 9 9.15 52.35 22.57
N PRO A 10 9.81 51.20 22.93
CA PRO A 10 10.19 50.01 22.11
C PRO A 10 10.20 48.61 22.84
N THR A 11 10.62 47.57 22.10
CA THR A 11 11.33 46.32 22.52
C THR A 11 10.67 45.29 23.46
N SER A 12 10.52 44.04 22.99
CA SER A 12 11.36 42.89 23.42
C SER A 12 10.72 41.55 23.06
N THR A 13 11.43 40.80 22.22
CA THR A 13 11.35 39.36 22.02
C THR A 13 11.29 38.59 23.35
N ALA A 14 10.33 37.66 23.46
CA ALA A 14 10.42 36.52 24.37
C ALA A 14 9.62 35.35 23.77
N SER A 15 10.37 34.38 23.25
CA SER A 15 9.91 33.06 22.85
C SER A 15 9.16 32.40 24.02
N GLN A 16 7.84 32.25 23.90
CA GLN A 16 7.10 31.40 24.82
C GLN A 16 7.34 29.95 24.41
N GLN A 17 8.27 29.31 25.11
CA GLN A 17 8.31 27.86 25.24
C GLN A 17 6.93 27.39 25.70
N VAL A 18 6.23 26.69 24.82
CA VAL A 18 5.07 25.89 25.17
C VAL A 18 5.56 24.79 26.11
N GLN A 19 5.36 24.98 27.41
CA GLN A 19 5.61 23.94 28.39
C GLN A 19 4.65 22.78 28.11
N PRO A 20 5.11 21.52 28.09
CA PRO A 20 4.20 20.39 27.96
C PRO A 20 3.32 20.34 29.21
N ALA A 21 2.00 20.28 28.97
CA ALA A 21 1.00 20.17 30.01
C ALA A 21 1.33 18.97 30.92
N ALA A 22 1.31 19.23 32.22
CA ALA A 22 1.52 18.24 33.26
C ALA A 22 0.57 17.05 33.06
N ALA A 23 1.15 15.84 33.08
CA ALA A 23 0.41 14.60 32.99
C ALA A 23 -0.62 14.48 34.12
N PRO A 24 -1.87 14.09 33.85
CA PRO A 24 -2.83 13.83 34.91
C PRO A 24 -2.40 12.58 35.69
N SER A 25 -2.18 12.76 36.98
CA SER A 25 -2.04 11.68 37.95
C SER A 25 -3.37 10.93 38.06
N SER A 26 -3.49 9.82 37.35
CA SER A 26 -4.54 8.82 37.59
C SER A 26 -3.89 7.44 37.69
N SER A 27 -4.37 6.64 38.63
CA SER A 27 -3.96 5.27 38.91
C SER A 27 -4.32 4.32 37.76
N ALA A 28 -3.69 4.49 36.60
CA ALA A 28 -3.77 3.54 35.49
C ALA A 28 -2.96 2.29 35.87
N GLY A 29 -3.66 1.16 36.01
CA GLY A 29 -3.09 -0.12 36.42
C GLY A 29 -1.75 -0.42 35.73
N LYS A 30 -0.76 -0.85 36.52
CA LYS A 30 0.55 -1.25 35.99
C LYS A 30 0.32 -2.40 35.01
N GLY A 31 0.46 -2.12 33.72
CA GLY A 31 0.32 -3.13 32.67
C GLY A 31 1.31 -4.28 32.84
N ILE A 32 1.02 -5.41 32.21
CA ILE A 32 1.87 -6.60 32.26
C ILE A 32 2.96 -6.46 31.19
N PRO A 33 4.26 -6.42 31.54
CA PRO A 33 5.32 -6.38 30.55
C PRO A 33 5.44 -7.73 29.84
N LEU A 34 5.46 -7.70 28.50
CA LEU A 34 5.58 -8.90 27.66
C LEU A 34 6.88 -8.91 26.82
N GLY A 35 7.87 -8.11 27.23
CA GLY A 35 9.15 -7.92 26.58
C GLY A 35 9.66 -6.49 26.75
N ASP A 36 10.76 -6.15 26.07
CA ASP A 36 11.44 -4.86 26.26
C ASP A 36 10.63 -3.65 25.78
N ASN A 37 9.78 -3.82 24.76
CA ASN A 37 9.02 -2.73 24.12
C ASN A 37 7.50 -2.94 24.15
N LEU A 38 7.01 -3.96 24.88
CA LEU A 38 5.62 -4.42 24.82
C LEU A 38 4.99 -4.44 26.21
N LEU A 39 3.82 -3.81 26.33
CA LEU A 39 3.04 -3.76 27.56
C LEU A 39 1.59 -4.11 27.26
N LEU A 40 1.00 -5.02 28.04
CA LEU A 40 -0.43 -5.32 28.00
C LEU A 40 -1.16 -4.45 29.04
N VAL A 41 -2.05 -3.57 28.59
CA VAL A 41 -2.85 -2.68 29.44
C VAL A 41 -4.31 -2.84 29.04
N ASN A 42 -5.16 -3.32 29.96
CA ASN A 42 -6.59 -3.51 29.71
C ASN A 42 -6.87 -4.30 28.41
N ASP A 43 -6.21 -5.45 28.25
CA ASP A 43 -6.31 -6.34 27.08
C ASP A 43 -5.89 -5.70 25.74
N LEU A 44 -5.17 -4.58 25.79
CA LEU A 44 -4.56 -3.92 24.64
C LEU A 44 -3.04 -3.95 24.74
N LEU A 45 -2.40 -4.48 23.69
CA LEU A 45 -0.97 -4.36 23.48
C LEU A 45 -0.63 -2.93 23.09
N VAL A 46 0.29 -2.33 23.85
CA VAL A 46 0.80 -0.98 23.62
C VAL A 46 2.31 -0.96 23.79
N CYS A 47 2.94 0.05 23.21
CA CYS A 47 4.35 0.35 23.46
C CYS A 47 4.62 0.55 24.96
N ALA A 48 5.67 -0.07 25.50
CA ALA A 48 6.04 0.04 26.91
C ALA A 48 6.33 1.50 27.34
N THR A 49 6.99 2.27 26.47
CA THR A 49 7.43 3.65 26.76
C THR A 49 6.29 4.65 26.60
N HIS A 50 5.56 4.60 25.48
CA HIS A 50 4.59 5.64 25.09
C HIS A 50 3.13 5.24 25.27
N ARG A 51 2.85 3.96 25.57
CA ARG A 51 1.49 3.41 25.78
C ARG A 51 0.54 3.62 24.60
N GLN A 52 1.08 3.68 23.38
CA GLN A 52 0.31 3.77 22.14
C GLN A 52 0.29 2.41 21.44
N GLN A 53 -0.81 2.09 20.77
CA GLN A 53 -0.92 0.88 19.95
C GLN A 53 -0.05 0.98 18.68
N HIS A 54 0.02 2.18 18.09
CA HIS A 54 0.96 2.52 17.03
C HIS A 54 1.89 3.62 17.56
N CYS A 55 3.19 3.35 17.57
CA CYS A 55 4.19 4.22 18.15
C CYS A 55 5.37 4.39 17.19
N GLU A 56 5.37 5.50 16.44
CA GLU A 56 6.46 5.84 15.51
C GLU A 56 7.83 5.98 16.21
N PRO A 57 7.96 6.61 17.41
CA PRO A 57 9.26 6.72 18.08
C PRO A 57 9.92 5.39 18.45
N CYS A 58 9.12 4.34 18.65
CA CYS A 58 9.61 3.01 19.03
C CYS A 58 9.56 2.01 17.86
N ASP A 59 9.12 2.44 16.67
CA ASP A 59 8.92 1.60 15.50
C ASP A 59 8.10 0.33 15.79
N VAL A 60 6.97 0.49 16.49
CA VAL A 60 6.06 -0.62 16.83
C VAL A 60 4.62 -0.30 16.45
N ASP A 61 3.93 -1.28 15.87
CA ASP A 61 2.50 -1.25 15.59
C ASP A 61 1.84 -2.55 16.05
N PHE A 62 0.94 -2.43 17.01
CA PHE A 62 0.16 -3.51 17.60
C PHE A 62 -1.32 -3.46 17.21
N ARG A 63 -1.73 -2.56 16.29
CA ARG A 63 -3.15 -2.38 15.93
C ARG A 63 -3.76 -3.67 15.36
N ASP A 64 -3.04 -4.36 14.48
CA ASP A 64 -3.53 -5.60 13.87
C ASP A 64 -3.62 -6.74 14.88
N GLN A 65 -2.65 -6.84 15.80
CA GLN A 65 -2.63 -7.83 16.88
C GLN A 65 -3.78 -7.57 17.85
N ASN A 66 -4.01 -6.32 18.24
CA ASN A 66 -5.14 -5.95 19.09
C ASN A 66 -6.49 -6.20 18.42
N LEU A 67 -6.59 -5.93 17.12
CA LEU A 67 -7.78 -6.25 16.33
C LEU A 67 -8.01 -7.76 16.29
N MET A 68 -6.96 -8.54 16.04
CA MET A 68 -7.04 -10.00 16.01
C MET A 68 -7.47 -10.56 17.37
N THR A 69 -6.84 -10.13 18.48
CA THR A 69 -7.18 -10.58 19.83
C THR A 69 -8.64 -10.31 20.17
N LYS A 70 -9.14 -9.10 19.92
CA LYS A 70 -10.56 -8.75 20.13
C LYS A 70 -11.50 -9.65 19.32
N ASN A 71 -11.16 -9.93 18.06
CA ASN A 71 -11.96 -10.82 17.23
C ASN A 71 -11.92 -12.27 17.74
N LEU A 72 -10.76 -12.76 18.19
CA LEU A 72 -10.65 -14.11 18.77
C LEU A 72 -11.45 -14.23 20.06
N GLU A 73 -11.38 -13.24 20.95
CA GLU A 73 -12.18 -13.20 22.18
C GLU A 73 -13.68 -13.24 21.90
N ALA A 74 -14.14 -12.38 20.97
CA ALA A 74 -15.54 -12.36 20.54
C ALA A 74 -16.01 -13.70 19.95
N ASN A 75 -15.09 -14.47 19.35
CA ASN A 75 -15.37 -15.74 18.69
C ASN A 75 -14.88 -16.97 19.47
N GLN A 76 -14.70 -16.86 20.79
CA GLN A 76 -14.32 -17.98 21.67
C GLN A 76 -13.04 -18.70 21.22
N GLY A 77 -12.04 -17.94 20.77
CA GLY A 77 -10.76 -18.44 20.28
C GLY A 77 -10.79 -19.06 18.88
N ARG A 78 -11.93 -19.00 18.18
CA ARG A 78 -12.04 -19.47 16.79
C ARG A 78 -11.84 -18.31 15.83
N LEU A 79 -11.10 -18.56 14.75
CA LEU A 79 -11.06 -17.61 13.64
C LEU A 79 -12.45 -17.53 12.99
N PRO A 80 -12.96 -16.32 12.70
CA PRO A 80 -14.18 -16.17 11.91
C PRO A 80 -14.01 -16.87 10.55
N PRO A 81 -15.11 -17.36 9.94
CA PRO A 81 -15.03 -17.86 8.58
C PRO A 81 -14.52 -16.76 7.63
N PRO A 82 -13.82 -17.12 6.54
CA PRO A 82 -13.42 -16.17 5.50
C PRO A 82 -14.63 -15.42 4.94
N HIS A 83 -14.41 -14.24 4.37
CA HIS A 83 -15.47 -13.40 3.80
C HIS A 83 -15.63 -13.63 2.28
N PRO A 84 -16.44 -14.60 1.82
CA PRO A 84 -16.57 -14.90 0.40
C PRO A 84 -17.21 -13.76 -0.39
N GLN A 85 -18.08 -12.94 0.23
CA GLN A 85 -18.75 -11.84 -0.47
C GLN A 85 -17.74 -10.78 -0.93
N MET A 86 -16.70 -10.52 -0.13
CA MET A 86 -15.64 -9.58 -0.53
C MET A 86 -14.88 -10.11 -1.75
N GLY A 87 -14.60 -11.42 -1.81
CA GLY A 87 -13.98 -12.02 -2.99
C GLY A 87 -14.85 -12.02 -4.23
N GLN A 88 -16.15 -12.23 -4.06
CA GLN A 88 -17.10 -12.09 -5.15
C GLN A 88 -17.15 -10.65 -5.66
N ALA A 89 -17.13 -9.64 -4.78
CA ALA A 89 -17.10 -8.24 -5.16
C ALA A 89 -15.80 -7.86 -5.90
N VAL A 90 -14.64 -8.30 -5.40
CA VAL A 90 -13.36 -8.13 -6.10
C VAL A 90 -13.39 -8.79 -7.48
N HIS A 91 -13.92 -10.01 -7.56
CA HIS A 91 -14.05 -10.73 -8.81
C HIS A 91 -14.94 -9.98 -9.82
N GLN A 92 -16.09 -9.47 -9.38
CA GLN A 92 -17.01 -8.71 -10.23
C GLN A 92 -16.36 -7.42 -10.77
N LEU A 93 -15.70 -6.64 -9.90
CA LEU A 93 -15.01 -5.43 -10.34
C LEU A 93 -13.86 -5.73 -11.31
N LYS A 94 -13.15 -6.84 -11.09
CA LYS A 94 -12.12 -7.32 -12.03
C LYS A 94 -12.75 -7.67 -13.38
N THR A 95 -13.88 -8.37 -13.42
CA THR A 95 -14.55 -8.72 -14.68
C THR A 95 -15.08 -7.48 -15.40
N ASP A 96 -15.65 -6.52 -14.66
CA ASP A 96 -16.12 -5.26 -15.21
C ASP A 96 -14.95 -4.45 -15.79
N GLY A 97 -13.83 -4.37 -15.07
CA GLY A 97 -12.61 -3.73 -15.52
C GLY A 97 -12.01 -4.40 -16.77
N ASN A 98 -12.04 -5.73 -16.85
CA ASN A 98 -11.61 -6.46 -18.04
C ASN A 98 -12.50 -6.16 -19.26
N THR A 99 -13.81 -6.03 -19.05
CA THR A 99 -14.77 -5.67 -20.11
C THR A 99 -14.50 -4.25 -20.60
N ALA A 100 -14.35 -3.29 -19.69
CA ALA A 100 -13.99 -1.91 -20.04
C ALA A 100 -12.64 -1.81 -20.76
N TYR A 101 -11.64 -2.60 -20.34
CA TYR A 101 -10.34 -2.65 -21.00
C TYR A 101 -10.45 -3.14 -22.46
N ARG A 102 -11.27 -4.18 -22.71
CA ARG A 102 -11.53 -4.68 -24.07
C ARG A 102 -12.29 -3.67 -24.93
N ALA A 103 -13.15 -2.86 -24.32
CA ALA A 103 -13.83 -1.73 -24.95
C ALA A 103 -12.91 -0.51 -25.20
N LYS A 104 -11.63 -0.58 -24.79
CA LYS A 104 -10.65 0.53 -24.81
C LYS A 104 -11.02 1.72 -23.93
N GLU A 105 -11.93 1.53 -22.98
CA GLU A 105 -12.30 2.52 -21.97
C GLU A 105 -11.33 2.43 -20.78
N TYR A 106 -10.07 2.80 -21.02
CA TYR A 106 -8.99 2.56 -20.05
C TYR A 106 -9.16 3.32 -18.74
N GLU A 107 -9.74 4.52 -18.76
CA GLU A 107 -10.01 5.29 -17.53
C GLU A 107 -11.06 4.61 -16.63
N VAL A 108 -12.11 4.03 -17.25
CA VAL A 108 -13.14 3.30 -16.52
C VAL A 108 -12.55 2.01 -15.95
N ALA A 109 -11.78 1.27 -16.76
CA ALA A 109 -11.08 0.08 -16.31
C ALA A 109 -10.13 0.38 -15.13
N LEU A 110 -9.37 1.48 -15.20
CA LEU A 110 -8.46 1.92 -14.15
C LEU A 110 -9.19 2.15 -12.81
N LYS A 111 -10.35 2.83 -12.84
CA LYS A 111 -11.18 3.05 -11.65
C LYS A 111 -11.65 1.73 -11.07
N LYS A 112 -12.19 0.83 -11.90
CA LYS A 112 -12.68 -0.49 -11.47
C LYS A 112 -11.58 -1.35 -10.83
N TYR A 113 -10.38 -1.40 -11.39
CA TYR A 113 -9.25 -2.11 -10.77
C TYR A 113 -8.81 -1.46 -9.46
N SER A 114 -8.83 -0.13 -9.37
CA SER A 114 -8.48 0.59 -8.14
C SER A 114 -9.51 0.35 -7.02
N ASP A 115 -10.80 0.28 -7.35
CA ASP A 115 -11.84 -0.07 -6.41
C ASP A 115 -11.72 -1.52 -5.94
N ALA A 116 -11.40 -2.46 -6.86
CA ALA A 116 -11.14 -3.85 -6.52
C ALA A 116 -9.95 -4.01 -5.56
N LEU A 117 -8.86 -3.26 -5.79
CA LEU A 117 -7.70 -3.23 -4.90
C LEU A 117 -8.06 -2.71 -3.51
N ARG A 118 -8.88 -1.67 -3.42
CA ARG A 118 -9.33 -1.11 -2.13
C ARG A 118 -10.12 -2.15 -1.32
N ILE A 119 -11.02 -2.90 -1.96
CA ILE A 119 -11.78 -3.97 -1.29
C ILE A 119 -10.84 -5.08 -0.84
N SER A 120 -9.90 -5.50 -1.70
CA SER A 120 -8.94 -6.56 -1.36
C SER A 120 -8.05 -6.18 -0.15
N GLN A 121 -7.65 -4.91 -0.05
CA GLN A 121 -6.87 -4.39 1.09
C GLN A 121 -7.66 -4.24 2.39
N GLN A 122 -8.99 -4.15 2.33
CA GLN A 122 -9.85 -4.06 3.50
C GLN A 122 -10.24 -5.42 4.06
N ARG A 123 -9.76 -6.51 3.46
CA ARG A 123 -10.03 -7.86 3.96
C ARG A 123 -9.38 -8.06 5.33
N PRO A 124 -10.06 -8.77 6.25
CA PRO A 124 -9.49 -9.06 7.55
C PRO A 124 -8.20 -9.89 7.47
N VAL A 125 -7.34 -9.74 8.47
CA VAL A 125 -6.04 -10.44 8.58
C VAL A 125 -6.14 -11.97 8.62
N TRP A 126 -7.32 -12.53 8.94
CA TRP A 126 -7.56 -13.98 8.94
C TRP A 126 -8.10 -14.51 7.61
N ASP A 127 -8.43 -13.65 6.63
CA ASP A 127 -8.71 -14.12 5.28
C ASP A 127 -7.43 -14.76 4.69
N PRO A 128 -7.55 -15.78 3.81
CA PRO A 128 -6.38 -16.48 3.29
C PRO A 128 -5.40 -15.55 2.55
N ALA A 129 -4.21 -15.33 3.12
CA ALA A 129 -3.21 -14.42 2.57
C ALA A 129 -2.81 -14.77 1.12
N GLY A 130 -2.74 -16.07 0.78
CA GLY A 130 -2.45 -16.52 -0.58
C GLY A 130 -3.49 -16.05 -1.60
N LEU A 131 -4.78 -16.03 -1.22
CA LEU A 131 -5.85 -15.53 -2.09
C LEU A 131 -5.71 -14.02 -2.33
N ILE A 132 -5.42 -13.26 -1.26
CA ILE A 132 -5.21 -11.81 -1.35
C ILE A 132 -4.00 -11.49 -2.24
N VAL A 133 -2.89 -12.20 -2.05
CA VAL A 133 -1.67 -12.05 -2.86
C VAL A 133 -1.95 -12.31 -4.35
N GLU A 134 -2.71 -13.35 -4.67
CA GLU A 134 -3.10 -13.66 -6.04
C GLU A 134 -3.99 -12.57 -6.66
N GLU A 135 -5.01 -12.11 -5.92
CA GLU A 135 -5.90 -11.01 -6.34
C GLU A 135 -5.12 -9.72 -6.61
N LEU A 136 -4.31 -9.27 -5.64
CA LEU A 136 -3.52 -8.04 -5.73
C LEU A 136 -2.58 -8.08 -6.93
N SER A 137 -1.90 -9.21 -7.14
CA SER A 137 -0.95 -9.37 -8.25
C SER A 137 -1.64 -9.20 -9.60
N VAL A 138 -2.78 -9.85 -9.81
CA VAL A 138 -3.54 -9.76 -11.06
C VAL A 138 -4.10 -8.35 -11.26
N LEU A 139 -4.67 -7.75 -10.22
CA LEU A 139 -5.28 -6.42 -10.30
C LEU A 139 -4.24 -5.32 -10.58
N LEU A 140 -3.10 -5.34 -9.87
CA LEU A 140 -2.01 -4.39 -10.12
C LEU A 140 -1.43 -4.54 -11.52
N ASN A 141 -1.26 -5.77 -12.00
CA ASN A 141 -0.77 -6.01 -13.36
C ASN A 141 -1.74 -5.50 -14.44
N ASN A 142 -3.05 -5.64 -14.22
CA ASN A 142 -4.08 -5.12 -15.13
C ASN A 142 -4.21 -3.59 -15.04
N ARG A 143 -4.08 -3.02 -13.84
CA ARG A 143 -4.04 -1.57 -13.63
C ARG A 143 -2.81 -0.95 -14.31
N ALA A 144 -1.64 -1.56 -14.18
CA ALA A 144 -0.43 -1.18 -14.91
C ALA A 144 -0.63 -1.20 -16.42
N ALA A 145 -1.35 -2.19 -16.95
CA ALA A 145 -1.71 -2.23 -18.37
C ALA A 145 -2.52 -0.99 -18.78
N CYS A 146 -3.56 -0.64 -18.02
CA CYS A 146 -4.38 0.56 -18.29
C CYS A 146 -3.54 1.83 -18.25
N LEU A 147 -2.67 1.96 -17.24
CA LEU A 147 -1.78 3.12 -17.08
C LEU A 147 -0.82 3.28 -18.26
N LEU A 148 -0.33 2.18 -18.83
CA LEU A 148 0.50 2.22 -20.05
C LEU A 148 -0.28 2.69 -21.27
N GLU A 149 -1.52 2.23 -21.44
CA GLU A 149 -2.38 2.67 -22.56
C GLU A 149 -2.85 4.14 -22.39
N LEU A 150 -2.82 4.68 -21.18
CA LEU A 150 -3.09 6.07 -20.84
C LEU A 150 -1.84 6.97 -20.84
N ASP A 151 -0.70 6.46 -21.31
CA ASP A 151 0.60 7.17 -21.33
C ASP A 151 1.07 7.65 -19.94
N GLN A 152 0.84 6.84 -18.91
CA GLN A 152 1.29 7.08 -17.53
C GLN A 152 2.33 6.03 -17.07
N PRO A 153 3.51 5.95 -17.73
CA PRO A 153 4.47 4.88 -17.50
C PRO A 153 5.11 4.92 -16.10
N ARG A 154 5.17 6.08 -15.42
CA ARG A 154 5.67 6.18 -14.03
C ARG A 154 4.77 5.44 -13.04
N ALA A 155 3.45 5.65 -13.15
CA ALA A 155 2.48 4.98 -12.29
C ALA A 155 2.41 3.48 -12.62
N ALA A 156 2.49 3.12 -13.90
CA ALA A 156 2.55 1.72 -14.33
C ALA A 156 3.79 0.99 -13.78
N LEU A 157 4.93 1.67 -13.70
CA LEU A 157 6.16 1.10 -13.15
C LEU A 157 6.00 0.77 -11.66
N ALA A 158 5.40 1.67 -10.87
CA ALA A 158 5.17 1.43 -9.44
C ALA A 158 4.33 0.17 -9.21
N ASP A 159 3.26 -0.03 -9.99
CA ASP A 159 2.44 -1.23 -9.92
C ASP A 159 3.22 -2.49 -10.34
N ALA A 160 3.95 -2.42 -11.45
CA ALA A 160 4.71 -3.56 -11.95
C ALA A 160 5.87 -3.97 -11.03
N GLU A 161 6.49 -3.02 -10.33
CA GLU A 161 7.50 -3.30 -9.30
C GLU A 161 6.92 -4.05 -8.11
N ILE A 162 5.72 -3.67 -7.66
CA ILE A 162 5.02 -4.42 -6.62
C ILE A 162 4.73 -5.85 -7.09
N VAL A 163 4.18 -6.01 -8.31
CA VAL A 163 3.87 -7.33 -8.88
C VAL A 163 5.11 -8.21 -9.00
N THR A 164 6.23 -7.68 -9.47
CA THR A 164 7.48 -8.45 -9.62
C THR A 164 8.14 -8.81 -8.28
N ARG A 165 7.88 -8.05 -7.20
CA ARG A 165 8.28 -8.43 -5.84
C ARG A 165 7.40 -9.53 -5.26
N ILE A 166 6.10 -9.47 -5.49
CA ILE A 166 5.13 -10.45 -4.96
C ILE A 166 5.17 -11.76 -5.74
N LYS A 167 5.21 -11.71 -7.08
CA LYS A 167 5.23 -12.86 -7.98
C LYS A 167 6.44 -12.79 -8.91
N HIS A 168 7.62 -13.05 -8.34
CA HIS A 168 8.89 -12.95 -9.07
C HIS A 168 9.01 -13.89 -10.28
N THR A 169 8.29 -15.02 -10.30
CA THR A 169 8.26 -15.97 -11.42
C THR A 169 7.21 -15.66 -12.48
N TRP A 170 6.46 -14.55 -12.35
CA TRP A 170 5.37 -14.26 -13.28
C TRP A 170 5.82 -13.39 -14.46
N ALA A 171 5.99 -14.02 -15.63
CA ALA A 171 6.46 -13.36 -16.85
C ALA A 171 5.65 -12.10 -17.23
N LYS A 172 4.32 -12.10 -17.03
CA LYS A 172 3.46 -10.94 -17.33
C LYS A 172 3.81 -9.71 -16.47
N GLY A 173 4.18 -9.91 -15.20
CA GLY A 173 4.62 -8.81 -14.33
C GLY A 173 5.90 -8.15 -14.85
N HIS A 174 6.87 -8.98 -15.25
CA HIS A 174 8.11 -8.50 -15.88
C HIS A 174 7.85 -7.81 -17.23
N PHE A 175 6.89 -8.31 -18.02
CA PHE A 175 6.48 -7.64 -19.25
C PHE A 175 5.97 -6.21 -19.00
N ARG A 176 5.10 -6.03 -17.99
CA ARG A 176 4.58 -4.71 -17.63
C ARG A 176 5.68 -3.78 -17.13
N LYS A 177 6.60 -4.31 -16.32
CA LYS A 177 7.77 -3.55 -15.85
C LYS A 177 8.64 -3.09 -17.01
N GLY A 178 8.96 -3.99 -17.95
CA GLY A 178 9.72 -3.66 -19.15
C GLY A 178 9.03 -2.60 -20.01
N ARG A 179 7.73 -2.75 -20.28
CA ARG A 179 6.96 -1.73 -21.04
C ARG A 179 6.96 -0.37 -20.35
N ALA A 180 6.80 -0.34 -19.03
CA ALA A 180 6.83 0.91 -18.27
C ALA A 180 8.20 1.59 -18.33
N LEU A 181 9.29 0.84 -18.13
CA LEU A 181 10.65 1.35 -18.25
C LEU A 181 10.98 1.83 -19.67
N TYR A 182 10.50 1.12 -20.69
CA TYR A 182 10.63 1.51 -22.08
C TYR A 182 9.94 2.86 -22.35
N GLY A 183 8.71 3.04 -21.84
CA GLY A 183 7.99 4.32 -21.92
C GLY A 183 8.66 5.47 -21.15
N LEU A 184 9.52 5.16 -20.18
CA LEU A 184 10.35 6.13 -19.46
C LEU A 184 11.74 6.34 -20.08
N HIS A 185 12.00 5.74 -21.25
CA HIS A 185 13.31 5.76 -21.92
C HIS A 185 14.46 5.18 -21.08
N ARG A 186 14.15 4.35 -20.08
CA ARG A 186 15.12 3.62 -19.24
C ARG A 186 15.45 2.28 -19.91
N TYR A 187 15.98 2.32 -21.13
CA TYR A 187 16.07 1.17 -22.03
C TYR A 187 16.94 0.02 -21.47
N ARG A 188 18.04 0.32 -20.78
CA ARG A 188 18.90 -0.72 -20.19
C ARG A 188 18.16 -1.55 -19.14
N GLU A 189 17.38 -0.89 -18.29
CA GLU A 189 16.57 -1.56 -17.26
C GLU A 189 15.37 -2.28 -17.87
N ALA A 190 14.77 -1.69 -18.92
CA ALA A 190 13.71 -2.32 -19.68
C ALA A 190 14.17 -3.63 -20.33
N ALA A 191 15.36 -3.64 -20.95
CA ALA A 191 15.95 -4.83 -21.55
C ALA A 191 16.11 -5.95 -20.51
N HIS A 192 16.69 -5.64 -19.35
CA HIS A 192 16.83 -6.62 -18.26
C HIS A 192 15.47 -7.17 -17.79
N ALA A 193 14.45 -6.32 -17.66
CA ALA A 193 13.10 -6.77 -17.29
C ALA A 193 12.50 -7.69 -18.37
N PHE A 194 12.68 -7.38 -19.65
CA PHE A 194 12.22 -8.24 -20.74
C PHE A 194 13.01 -9.55 -20.83
N GLU A 195 14.32 -9.55 -20.61
CA GLU A 195 15.15 -10.76 -20.57
C GLU A 195 14.68 -11.73 -19.47
N LEU A 196 14.45 -11.21 -18.26
CA LEU A 196 13.90 -12.01 -17.16
C LEU A 196 12.53 -12.57 -17.51
N GLY A 197 11.66 -11.77 -18.12
CA GLY A 197 10.35 -12.23 -18.55
C GLY A 197 10.42 -13.33 -19.61
N VAL A 198 11.32 -13.22 -20.60
CA VAL A 198 11.49 -14.22 -21.66
C VAL A 198 12.09 -15.52 -21.11
N ALA A 199 12.98 -15.42 -20.12
CA ALA A 199 13.50 -16.59 -19.43
C ALA A 199 12.42 -17.36 -18.66
N LEU A 200 11.38 -16.67 -18.18
CA LEU A 200 10.22 -17.27 -17.49
C LEU A 200 9.15 -17.80 -18.44
N ASP A 201 8.93 -17.13 -19.57
CA ASP A 201 7.99 -17.53 -20.62
C ASP A 201 8.61 -17.28 -22.01
N ASN A 202 9.24 -18.32 -22.55
CA ASN A 202 9.91 -18.25 -23.84
C ASN A 202 8.92 -18.15 -25.02
N GLU A 203 7.64 -18.43 -24.85
CA GLU A 203 6.66 -18.35 -25.94
C GLU A 203 6.02 -16.95 -26.06
N ALA A 204 6.39 -16.02 -25.19
CA ALA A 204 5.92 -14.64 -25.21
C ALA A 204 6.48 -13.82 -26.39
N ALA A 205 5.93 -14.04 -27.59
CA ALA A 205 6.36 -13.38 -28.84
C ALA A 205 6.35 -11.84 -28.76
N GLU A 206 5.33 -11.25 -28.11
CA GLU A 206 5.24 -9.81 -27.90
C GLU A 206 6.43 -9.29 -27.07
N MET A 207 6.76 -10.00 -25.99
CA MET A 207 7.87 -9.64 -25.10
C MET A 207 9.22 -9.73 -25.82
N LYS A 208 9.44 -10.79 -26.62
CA LYS A 208 10.65 -10.92 -27.45
C LYS A 208 10.78 -9.77 -28.47
N SER A 209 9.67 -9.34 -29.06
CA SER A 209 9.63 -8.19 -29.97
C SER A 209 10.05 -6.90 -29.25
N TYR A 210 9.50 -6.65 -28.05
CA TYR A 210 9.90 -5.52 -27.22
C TYR A 210 11.36 -5.58 -26.78
N LEU A 211 11.87 -6.76 -26.40
CA LEU A 211 13.28 -6.95 -26.05
C LEU A 211 14.19 -6.53 -27.22
N LYS A 212 13.92 -7.05 -28.42
CA LYS A 212 14.70 -6.71 -29.63
C LYS A 212 14.67 -5.21 -29.91
N LYS A 213 13.50 -4.57 -29.83
CA LYS A 213 13.37 -3.11 -30.01
C LYS A 213 14.16 -2.33 -28.97
N THR A 214 14.10 -2.77 -27.72
CA THR A 214 14.78 -2.12 -26.60
C THR A 214 16.30 -2.21 -26.74
N LEU A 215 16.82 -3.37 -27.12
CA LEU A 215 18.26 -3.59 -27.33
C LEU A 215 18.85 -2.75 -28.48
N GLN A 216 18.03 -2.29 -29.43
CA GLN A 216 18.46 -1.36 -30.48
C GLN A 216 18.62 0.09 -29.98
N LEU A 217 18.14 0.39 -28.78
CA LEU A 217 18.12 1.72 -28.17
C LEU A 217 19.04 1.85 -26.94
N VAL A 218 19.75 0.76 -26.59
CA VAL A 218 20.74 0.70 -25.50
C VAL A 218 22.13 0.89 -26.09
#